data_AF-A0A060CGM4-F1
#
_entry.id   AF-A0A060CGM4-F1
#
_cell.length_a   1.000
_cell.length_b   1.000
_cell.length_c   1.000
_cell.angle_alpha   90.00
_cell.angle_beta   90.00
_cell.angle_gamma   90.00
#
_symmetry.space_group_name_H-M   'P 1'
#
loop_
_entity.id
_entity.type
_entity.pdbx_description
1 polymer ?
#
loop_
_entity_poly.entity_id
_entity_poly.type
_entity_poly.pdbx_seq_one_letter_code
_entity_poly.pdbx_strand_id
1 'polypeptide(L)'
;WYRNVDPYPQKNVVEKRLKGLAMRKQWLGICIAAGLLAACSSDDVQQKTVSTPQPAVCNGPTVEISGADPQYETPNATANQDYERDGKSYKIVQDPANFTQAGFAAIYDAEPNSNLTASGEAFDPTQLTAAHPTLPIPSYARITNLANGRMIVVRINDRGPYGNDRVISL
;
A
#
# COMPACT_ATOMS: atom_id res chain seq x y z
N TRP A 1 -20.63 -36.76 17.42
CA TRP A 1 -21.11 -36.31 18.74
C TRP A 1 -21.31 -34.81 18.69
N TYR A 2 -22.57 -34.40 18.77
CA TYR A 2 -23.08 -33.05 18.67
C TYR A 2 -22.64 -32.15 19.85
N ARG A 3 -22.54 -30.84 19.58
CA ARG A 3 -22.85 -29.65 20.41
C ARG A 3 -21.72 -28.63 20.37
N ASN A 4 -21.95 -27.33 20.35
CA ASN A 4 -23.13 -26.50 20.10
C ASN A 4 -22.56 -25.10 19.84
N VAL A 5 -23.05 -24.45 18.80
CA VAL A 5 -23.04 -22.97 18.67
C VAL A 5 -23.98 -22.39 19.73
N ASP A 6 -23.66 -21.20 20.24
CA ASP A 6 -24.65 -20.18 20.62
C ASP A 6 -23.98 -18.81 20.90
N PRO A 7 -24.74 -17.70 20.81
CA PRO A 7 -24.29 -16.44 20.22
C PRO A 7 -24.27 -15.24 21.18
N TYR A 8 -23.66 -14.14 20.71
CA TYR A 8 -23.60 -12.84 21.38
C TYR A 8 -24.99 -12.17 21.47
N PRO A 9 -25.39 -11.54 22.60
CA PRO A 9 -26.73 -11.02 22.77
C PRO A 9 -26.92 -9.59 22.21
N GLN A 10 -27.98 -9.43 21.42
CA GLN A 10 -28.65 -8.16 21.12
C GLN A 10 -29.61 -7.79 22.27
N LYS A 11 -29.65 -6.53 22.69
CA LYS A 11 -30.72 -6.00 23.56
C LYS A 11 -31.41 -4.80 22.92
N ASN A 12 -32.74 -4.92 22.91
CA ASN A 12 -33.74 -4.11 22.24
C ASN A 12 -33.99 -2.73 22.87
N VAL A 13 -34.28 -1.77 21.98
CA VAL A 13 -35.46 -0.89 21.95
C VAL A 13 -36.14 -0.54 23.28
N VAL A 14 -36.14 0.75 23.62
CA VAL A 14 -37.32 1.43 24.21
C VAL A 14 -37.51 2.78 23.53
N GLU A 15 -38.52 2.84 22.68
CA GLU A 15 -39.10 4.06 22.13
C GLU A 15 -40.09 4.65 23.16
N LYS A 16 -39.96 5.95 23.47
CA LYS A 16 -41.07 6.74 24.05
C LYS A 16 -41.09 8.12 23.40
N ARG A 17 -42.09 8.32 22.53
CA ARG A 17 -42.60 9.63 22.13
C ARG A 17 -43.29 10.31 23.33
N LEU A 18 -43.21 11.64 23.40
CA LEU A 18 -44.38 12.55 23.39
C LEU A 18 -43.95 14.03 23.49
N LYS A 19 -44.22 14.75 22.39
CA LYS A 19 -44.80 16.11 22.22
C LYS A 19 -44.51 17.19 23.28
N GLY A 20 -43.93 18.29 22.82
CA GLY A 20 -43.97 19.61 23.47
C GLY A 20 -43.72 20.73 22.46
N LEU A 21 -44.80 21.41 22.07
CA LEU A 21 -44.86 22.54 21.16
C LEU A 21 -44.57 23.83 21.94
N ALA A 22 -43.58 24.64 21.54
CA ALA A 22 -43.52 26.07 21.88
C ALA A 22 -42.57 26.82 20.93
N MET A 23 -43.16 27.52 19.97
CA MET A 23 -42.52 28.50 19.11
C MET A 23 -42.48 29.83 19.86
N ARG A 24 -41.31 30.45 20.06
CA ARG A 24 -41.21 31.86 20.45
C ARG A 24 -40.06 32.56 19.74
N LYS A 25 -40.47 33.53 18.91
CA LYS A 25 -39.70 34.48 18.11
C LYS A 25 -38.89 35.44 18.99
N GLN A 26 -38.01 36.19 18.30
CA GLN A 26 -37.22 37.34 18.73
C GLN A 26 -35.92 36.88 19.44
N TRP A 27 -34.71 37.31 19.08
CA TRP A 27 -34.29 38.64 18.63
C TRP A 27 -33.20 38.54 17.55
N LEU A 28 -33.42 39.22 16.44
CA LEU A 28 -32.35 39.73 15.57
C LEU A 28 -31.54 40.75 16.38
N GLY A 29 -30.21 40.58 16.41
CA GLY A 29 -29.26 41.57 16.91
C GLY A 29 -28.15 41.79 15.87
N ILE A 30 -28.50 42.52 14.81
CA ILE A 30 -27.60 43.06 13.80
C ILE A 30 -27.16 44.47 14.25
N CYS A 31 -25.94 44.88 13.85
CA CYS A 31 -25.35 46.24 13.76
C CYS A 31 -24.27 46.58 14.82
N ILE A 32 -23.11 47.19 14.54
CA ILE A 32 -22.61 47.91 13.35
C ILE A 32 -21.07 48.09 13.45
N ALA A 33 -20.42 47.95 12.29
CA ALA A 33 -19.23 48.60 11.71
C ALA A 33 -18.04 49.12 12.55
N ALA A 34 -16.82 48.79 12.09
CA ALA A 34 -15.90 49.75 11.45
C ALA A 34 -14.56 49.06 11.10
N GLY A 35 -14.00 49.31 9.91
CA GLY A 35 -12.61 48.92 9.62
C GLY A 35 -12.32 48.64 8.15
N LEU A 36 -12.30 49.70 7.35
CA LEU A 36 -11.74 49.71 6.00
C LEU A 36 -10.28 49.26 6.03
N LEU A 37 -9.92 48.18 5.33
CA LEU A 37 -8.58 47.89 4.81
C LEU A 37 -8.70 46.74 3.79
N ALA A 38 -9.22 47.03 2.60
CA ALA A 38 -8.98 46.19 1.43
C ALA A 38 -7.60 46.56 0.87
N ALA A 39 -6.55 46.17 1.59
CA ALA A 39 -5.21 46.11 1.05
C ALA A 39 -5.12 44.79 0.27
N CYS A 40 -4.99 44.88 -1.05
CA CYS A 40 -4.57 43.77 -1.88
C CYS A 40 -3.19 43.32 -1.38
N SER A 41 -3.15 42.24 -0.60
CA SER A 41 -1.92 41.45 -0.48
C SER A 41 -1.97 40.43 -1.60
N SER A 42 -1.21 40.69 -2.67
CA SER A 42 -0.86 39.63 -3.61
C SER A 42 -0.02 38.63 -2.83
N ASP A 43 -0.59 37.46 -2.53
CA ASP A 43 0.22 36.32 -2.13
C ASP A 43 1.00 35.90 -3.38
N ASP A 44 2.20 36.46 -3.55
CA ASP A 44 3.25 35.82 -4.34
C ASP A 44 3.53 34.48 -3.65
N VAL A 45 2.76 33.46 -4.02
CA VAL A 45 3.17 32.07 -3.86
C VAL A 45 4.40 31.93 -4.75
N GLN A 46 5.56 32.31 -4.20
CA GLN A 46 6.82 31.75 -4.65
C GLN A 46 6.67 30.25 -4.43
N GLN A 47 6.26 29.56 -5.49
CA GLN A 47 6.56 28.16 -5.68
C GLN A 47 8.08 28.07 -5.65
N LYS A 48 8.62 27.95 -4.44
CA LYS A 48 9.93 27.38 -4.20
C LYS A 48 9.79 25.98 -4.77
N THR A 49 10.21 25.81 -6.02
CA THR A 49 10.37 24.51 -6.65
C THR A 49 11.26 23.73 -5.72
N VAL A 50 10.65 22.86 -4.92
CA VAL A 50 11.35 21.79 -4.24
C VAL A 50 11.83 20.92 -5.38
N SER A 51 13.05 21.16 -5.81
CA SER A 51 13.78 20.28 -6.70
C SER A 51 13.78 18.91 -6.03
N THR A 52 12.91 18.02 -6.52
CA THR A 52 12.89 16.62 -6.14
C THR A 52 14.34 16.11 -6.24
N PRO A 53 14.92 15.50 -5.20
CA PRO A 53 16.23 14.89 -5.32
C PRO A 53 16.17 13.88 -6.46
N GLN A 54 16.84 14.18 -7.56
CA GLN A 54 16.98 13.20 -8.63
C GLN A 54 17.78 12.04 -8.05
N PRO A 55 17.31 10.78 -8.17
CA PRO A 55 18.12 9.64 -7.77
C PRO A 55 19.45 9.74 -8.50
N ALA A 56 20.56 9.55 -7.77
CA ALA A 56 21.88 9.58 -8.36
C ALA A 56 21.93 8.58 -9.53
N VAL A 57 21.99 9.09 -10.75
CA VAL A 57 22.11 8.26 -11.94
C VAL A 57 23.56 7.80 -11.99
N CYS A 58 23.80 6.54 -11.65
CA CYS A 58 25.13 5.96 -11.84
C CYS A 58 25.40 5.82 -13.33
N ASN A 59 26.42 6.53 -13.82
CA ASN A 59 26.94 6.40 -15.20
C ASN A 59 27.86 5.17 -15.37
N GLY A 60 27.77 4.18 -14.47
CA GLY A 60 28.55 2.94 -14.53
C GLY A 60 27.88 1.90 -15.45
N PRO A 61 28.63 0.93 -15.97
CA PRO A 61 28.04 -0.16 -16.73
C PRO A 61 27.04 -0.93 -15.86
N THR A 62 25.86 -1.18 -16.40
CA THR A 62 24.84 -2.00 -15.74
C THR A 62 25.31 -3.45 -15.71
N VAL A 63 25.55 -3.99 -14.51
CA VAL A 63 26.00 -5.38 -14.33
C VAL A 63 24.89 -6.19 -13.70
N GLU A 64 24.42 -7.21 -14.41
CA GLU A 64 23.58 -8.23 -13.82
C GLU A 64 24.44 -9.15 -12.95
N ILE A 65 24.11 -9.21 -11.67
CA ILE A 65 24.73 -10.13 -10.72
C ILE A 65 23.89 -11.41 -10.68
N SER A 66 24.52 -12.54 -10.36
CA SER A 66 23.86 -13.85 -10.28
C SER A 66 22.48 -13.74 -9.63
N GLY A 67 21.45 -14.00 -10.41
CA GLY A 67 20.04 -13.92 -10.05
C GLY A 67 19.37 -15.29 -10.07
N ALA A 68 18.07 -15.31 -9.75
CA ALA A 68 17.22 -16.45 -10.03
C ALA A 68 17.17 -16.66 -11.56
N ASP A 69 17.24 -17.92 -12.00
CA ASP A 69 17.02 -18.28 -13.40
C ASP A 69 15.51 -18.35 -13.69
N PRO A 70 14.96 -17.48 -14.56
CA PRO A 70 13.53 -17.48 -14.86
C PRO A 70 13.08 -18.76 -15.54
N GLN A 71 12.13 -19.45 -14.92
CA GLN A 71 11.49 -20.62 -15.48
C GLN A 71 10.00 -20.35 -15.64
N TYR A 72 9.37 -20.98 -16.63
CA TYR A 72 7.92 -20.92 -16.72
C TYR A 72 7.32 -21.81 -15.62
N GLU A 73 6.56 -21.19 -14.73
CA GLU A 73 5.89 -21.85 -13.62
C GLU A 73 4.38 -21.61 -13.67
N THR A 74 3.60 -22.59 -13.22
CA THR A 74 2.14 -22.46 -13.14
C THR A 74 1.76 -21.42 -12.09
N PRO A 75 0.97 -20.37 -12.44
CA PRO A 75 0.51 -19.39 -11.47
C PRO A 75 -0.31 -20.01 -10.33
N ASN A 76 -0.06 -19.58 -9.09
CA ASN A 76 -0.84 -19.99 -7.92
C ASN A 76 -2.22 -19.31 -7.95
N ALA A 77 -3.27 -20.10 -8.18
CA ALA A 77 -4.64 -19.60 -8.35
C ALA A 77 -5.18 -18.83 -7.13
N THR A 78 -4.82 -19.27 -5.91
CA THR A 78 -5.27 -18.65 -4.66
C THR A 78 -4.51 -17.35 -4.38
N ALA A 79 -3.20 -17.35 -4.60
CA ALA A 79 -2.37 -16.17 -4.36
C ALA A 79 -2.64 -15.05 -5.38
N ASN A 80 -3.15 -15.37 -6.57
CA ASN A 80 -3.36 -14.42 -7.68
C ASN A 80 -4.79 -13.87 -7.79
N GLN A 81 -5.55 -13.85 -6.69
CA GLN A 81 -6.81 -13.11 -6.61
C GLN A 81 -6.56 -11.68 -6.13
N ASP A 82 -7.35 -10.72 -6.64
CA ASP A 82 -7.46 -9.39 -6.04
C ASP A 82 -7.85 -9.53 -4.56
N TYR A 83 -7.27 -8.72 -3.68
CA TYR A 83 -7.47 -8.85 -2.24
C TYR A 83 -7.48 -7.51 -1.53
N GLU A 84 -7.96 -7.50 -0.29
CA GLU A 84 -7.86 -6.35 0.61
C GLU A 84 -7.01 -6.68 1.83
N ARG A 85 -6.23 -5.70 2.29
CA ARG A 85 -5.48 -5.78 3.55
C ARG A 85 -5.43 -4.39 4.18
N ASP A 86 -5.70 -4.32 5.48
CA ASP A 86 -5.69 -3.07 6.27
C ASP A 86 -6.55 -1.94 5.65
N GLY A 87 -7.69 -2.29 5.04
CA GLY A 87 -8.60 -1.35 4.37
C GLY A 87 -8.11 -0.83 3.01
N LYS A 88 -7.02 -1.39 2.47
CA LYS A 88 -6.50 -1.08 1.13
C LYS A 88 -6.70 -2.26 0.19
N SER A 89 -7.29 -2.01 -0.97
CA SER A 89 -7.46 -3.00 -2.03
C SER A 89 -6.21 -3.09 -2.91
N TYR A 90 -5.82 -4.30 -3.27
CA TYR A 90 -4.68 -4.64 -4.13
C TYR A 90 -5.18 -5.41 -5.35
N LYS A 91 -4.85 -4.90 -6.53
CA LYS A 91 -5.22 -5.51 -7.81
C LYS A 91 -4.04 -6.23 -8.41
N ILE A 92 -4.20 -7.52 -8.69
CA ILE A 92 -3.12 -8.32 -9.27
C ILE A 92 -2.87 -7.87 -10.71
N VAL A 93 -1.60 -7.67 -11.04
CA VAL A 93 -1.14 -7.25 -12.36
C VAL A 93 -1.44 -8.36 -13.36
N GLN A 94 -2.20 -8.02 -14.41
CA GLN A 94 -2.64 -8.99 -15.44
C GLN A 94 -1.63 -9.12 -16.59
N ASP A 95 -0.81 -8.09 -16.83
CA ASP A 95 0.25 -8.08 -17.84
C ASP A 95 1.60 -7.76 -17.18
N PRO A 96 2.21 -8.75 -16.48
CA PRO A 96 3.47 -8.54 -15.78
C PRO A 96 4.65 -8.27 -16.73
N ALA A 97 4.55 -8.63 -18.01
CA ALA A 97 5.63 -8.41 -18.98
C ALA A 97 5.84 -6.92 -19.29
N ASN A 98 4.79 -6.10 -19.17
CA ASN A 98 4.84 -4.65 -19.35
C ASN A 98 4.82 -3.87 -18.02
N PHE A 99 4.99 -4.55 -16.89
CA PHE A 99 5.00 -3.91 -15.58
C PHE A 99 6.38 -3.30 -15.27
N THR A 100 6.37 -2.04 -14.84
CA THR A 100 7.56 -1.36 -14.30
C THR A 100 7.15 -0.49 -13.12
N GLN A 101 7.97 -0.49 -12.07
CA GLN A 101 7.76 0.37 -10.91
C GLN A 101 9.11 0.79 -10.32
N ALA A 102 9.17 2.01 -9.79
CA ALA A 102 10.29 2.49 -9.00
C ALA A 102 9.81 2.80 -7.57
N GLY A 103 10.65 2.51 -6.59
CA GLY A 103 10.37 2.78 -5.18
C GLY A 103 11.41 2.18 -4.26
N PHE A 104 11.16 2.24 -2.95
CA PHE A 104 12.08 1.71 -1.96
C PHE A 104 12.00 0.18 -1.88
N ALA A 105 13.14 -0.42 -1.56
CA ALA A 105 13.27 -1.85 -1.28
C ALA A 105 13.87 -2.04 0.12
N ALA A 106 13.56 -3.16 0.76
CA ALA A 106 14.20 -3.60 2.00
C ALA A 106 14.42 -5.11 1.96
N ILE A 107 15.32 -5.62 2.80
CA ILE A 107 15.41 -7.05 3.05
C ILE A 107 14.34 -7.42 4.10
N TYR A 108 13.71 -8.59 3.99
CA TYR A 108 12.72 -9.06 4.98
C TYR A 108 13.09 -10.39 5.62
N ASP A 109 12.56 -10.58 6.83
CA ASP A 109 12.61 -11.84 7.58
C ASP A 109 11.23 -12.53 7.53
N ALA A 110 11.18 -13.77 8.00
CA ALA A 110 9.93 -14.51 8.15
C ALA A 110 8.87 -13.72 8.94
N GLU A 111 7.60 -13.81 8.52
CA GLU A 111 6.51 -13.19 9.25
C GLU A 111 6.37 -13.81 10.67
N PRO A 112 6.11 -12.98 11.71
CA PRO A 112 5.84 -13.52 13.04
C PRO A 112 4.66 -14.50 13.00
N ASN A 113 4.87 -15.71 13.51
CA ASN A 113 3.90 -16.81 13.59
C ASN A 113 3.61 -17.57 12.29
N SER A 114 4.31 -17.29 11.18
CA SER A 114 4.24 -18.09 9.95
C SER A 114 5.63 -18.25 9.35
N ASN A 115 5.97 -19.49 9.01
CA ASN A 115 7.15 -19.77 8.19
C ASN A 115 6.78 -19.98 6.72
N LEU A 116 5.55 -19.65 6.32
CA LEU A 116 5.06 -19.82 4.95
C LEU A 116 4.88 -18.48 4.27
N THR A 117 5.28 -18.41 3.01
CA THR A 117 5.03 -17.28 2.10
C THR A 117 3.62 -17.38 1.50
N ALA A 118 3.17 -16.35 0.79
CA ALA A 118 1.88 -16.35 0.10
C ALA A 118 1.76 -17.41 -1.03
N SER A 119 2.88 -17.93 -1.55
CA SER A 119 2.87 -19.09 -2.45
C SER A 119 2.53 -20.40 -1.73
N GLY A 120 2.68 -20.44 -0.40
CA GLY A 120 2.58 -21.63 0.45
C GLY A 120 3.92 -22.35 0.67
N GLU A 121 5.01 -21.85 0.10
CA GLU A 121 6.37 -22.38 0.32
C GLU A 121 6.91 -21.95 1.68
N ALA A 122 7.85 -22.72 2.24
CA ALA A 122 8.57 -22.30 3.43
C ALA A 122 9.47 -21.09 3.10
N PHE A 123 9.47 -20.09 3.97
CA PHE A 123 10.40 -18.96 3.90
C PHE A 123 11.85 -19.46 4.02
N ASP A 124 12.70 -19.01 3.11
CA ASP A 124 14.11 -19.35 3.04
C ASP A 124 14.93 -18.10 2.70
N PRO A 125 15.67 -17.51 3.65
CA PRO A 125 16.45 -16.29 3.42
C PRO A 125 17.67 -16.51 2.52
N THR A 126 17.96 -17.76 2.13
CA THR A 126 19.05 -18.08 1.21
C THR A 126 18.61 -18.13 -0.25
N GLN A 127 17.31 -18.12 -0.52
CA GLN A 127 16.75 -18.12 -1.87
C GLN A 127 16.63 -16.72 -2.45
N LEU A 128 16.80 -16.60 -3.76
CA LEU A 128 16.62 -15.36 -4.51
C LEU A 128 15.13 -15.09 -4.79
N THR A 129 14.40 -14.84 -3.71
CA THR A 129 12.95 -14.60 -3.72
C THR A 129 12.61 -13.20 -3.23
N ALA A 130 11.37 -12.77 -3.47
CA ALA A 130 10.91 -11.44 -3.05
C ALA A 130 9.40 -11.41 -2.80
N ALA A 131 9.00 -10.45 -1.98
CA ALA A 131 7.60 -10.11 -1.74
C ALA A 131 7.21 -8.87 -2.56
N HIS A 132 6.09 -8.97 -3.28
CA HIS A 132 5.47 -7.82 -3.97
C HIS A 132 3.94 -7.82 -3.77
N PRO A 133 3.30 -6.66 -3.57
CA PRO A 133 1.86 -6.62 -3.25
C PRO A 133 0.96 -7.05 -4.41
N THR A 134 1.37 -6.85 -5.67
CA THR A 134 0.46 -7.03 -6.83
C THR A 134 1.04 -7.84 -7.99
N LEU A 135 2.30 -8.27 -7.92
CA LEU A 135 2.88 -9.07 -9.00
C LEU A 135 2.36 -10.51 -8.85
N PRO A 136 2.07 -11.23 -9.95
CA PRO A 136 1.62 -12.62 -9.85
C PRO A 136 2.62 -13.51 -9.11
N ILE A 137 2.12 -14.54 -8.44
CA ILE A 137 2.91 -15.57 -7.78
C ILE A 137 2.69 -16.91 -8.49
N PRO A 138 3.74 -17.65 -8.86
CA PRO A 138 5.09 -17.13 -9.07
C PRO A 138 5.16 -16.17 -10.26
N SER A 139 6.10 -15.23 -10.20
CA SER A 139 6.60 -14.48 -11.35
C SER A 139 8.05 -14.09 -11.10
N TYR A 140 8.72 -13.47 -12.07
CA TYR A 140 10.10 -13.02 -11.94
C TYR A 140 10.20 -11.52 -12.18
N ALA A 141 11.00 -10.85 -11.36
CA ALA A 141 11.24 -9.42 -11.47
C ALA A 141 12.74 -9.15 -11.58
N ARG A 142 13.14 -8.32 -12.54
CA ARG A 142 14.48 -7.73 -12.59
C ARG A 142 14.49 -6.46 -11.75
N ILE A 143 15.32 -6.44 -10.72
CA ILE A 143 15.49 -5.32 -9.80
C ILE A 143 16.79 -4.62 -10.12
N THR A 144 16.72 -3.33 -10.40
CA THR A 144 17.90 -2.48 -10.62
C THR A 144 18.11 -1.59 -9.40
N ASN A 145 19.26 -1.72 -8.74
CA ASN A 145 19.66 -0.76 -7.72
C ASN A 145 20.13 0.53 -8.42
N LEU A 146 19.28 1.55 -8.41
CA LEU A 146 19.54 2.81 -9.09
C LEU A 146 20.80 3.54 -8.58
N ALA A 147 21.20 3.29 -7.32
CA ALA A 147 22.36 3.92 -6.70
C ALA A 147 23.71 3.30 -7.10
N ASN A 148 23.72 2.18 -7.84
CA ASN A 148 24.97 1.60 -8.36
C ASN A 148 24.84 0.91 -9.73
N GLY A 149 23.64 0.85 -10.32
CA GLY A 149 23.38 0.21 -11.61
C GLY A 149 23.44 -1.32 -11.60
N ARG A 150 23.60 -1.97 -10.44
CA ARG A 150 23.58 -3.44 -10.35
C ARG A 150 22.16 -3.95 -10.49
N MET A 151 22.01 -5.07 -11.19
CA MET A 151 20.73 -5.72 -11.41
C MET A 151 20.72 -7.14 -10.87
N ILE A 152 19.59 -7.59 -10.34
CA ILE A 152 19.37 -8.98 -9.97
C ILE A 152 17.98 -9.41 -10.43
N VAL A 153 17.83 -10.66 -10.83
CA VAL A 153 16.53 -11.28 -11.06
C VAL A 153 16.12 -12.05 -9.81
N VAL A 154 14.88 -11.86 -9.35
CA VAL A 154 14.31 -12.55 -8.19
C VAL A 154 12.96 -13.16 -8.53
N ARG A 155 12.61 -14.27 -7.87
CA ARG A 155 11.30 -14.90 -7.98
C ARG A 155 10.33 -14.30 -6.96
N ILE A 156 9.19 -13.80 -7.42
CA ILE A 156 8.11 -13.34 -6.55
C ILE A 156 7.35 -14.55 -6.04
N ASN A 157 7.43 -14.84 -4.75
CA ASN A 157 6.69 -15.92 -4.11
C ASN A 157 5.89 -15.46 -2.87
N ASP A 158 5.97 -14.18 -2.52
CA ASP A 158 5.29 -13.65 -1.34
C ASP A 158 4.58 -12.31 -1.60
N ARG A 159 3.77 -11.88 -0.64
CA ARG A 159 2.93 -10.67 -0.70
C ARG A 159 3.40 -9.61 0.30
N GLY A 160 3.14 -8.35 -0.03
CA GLY A 160 3.66 -7.19 0.70
C GLY A 160 4.86 -6.57 -0.02
N PRO A 161 5.57 -5.60 0.56
CA PRO A 161 5.37 -5.03 1.90
C PRO A 161 4.08 -4.18 2.03
N TYR A 162 3.61 -4.00 3.27
CA TYR A 162 2.37 -3.27 3.60
C TYR A 162 2.62 -2.12 4.57
N GLY A 163 1.77 -1.09 4.51
CA GLY A 163 1.78 0.01 5.48
C GLY A 163 3.03 0.91 5.44
N ASN A 164 3.77 0.89 4.34
CA ASN A 164 4.96 1.71 4.13
C ASN A 164 5.10 2.13 2.65
N ASP A 165 6.16 2.86 2.34
CA ASP A 165 6.50 3.41 1.03
C ASP A 165 7.39 2.50 0.17
N ARG A 166 7.65 1.26 0.63
CA ARG A 166 8.40 0.27 -0.14
C ARG A 166 7.50 -0.41 -1.14
N VAL A 167 8.09 -0.72 -2.29
CA VAL A 167 7.39 -1.41 -3.39
C VAL A 167 7.72 -2.89 -3.44
N ILE A 168 8.87 -3.29 -2.88
CA ILE A 168 9.34 -4.68 -2.88
C ILE A 168 10.13 -4.99 -1.62
N SER A 169 10.07 -6.24 -1.16
CA SER A 169 10.99 -6.77 -0.14
C SER A 169 11.79 -7.93 -0.71
N LEU A 170 13.08 -7.98 -0.41
CA LEU A 170 14.05 -8.97 -0.90
C LEU A 170 14.51 -9.94 0.19
#